data_AF-A0A6B3G105-F1
#
_entry.id   AF-A0A6B3G105-F1
#
_cell.length_a   1.000
_cell.length_b   1.000
_cell.length_c   1.000
_cell.angle_alpha   90.00
_cell.angle_beta   90.00
_cell.angle_gamma   90.00
#
_symmetry.space_group_name_H-M   'P 1'
#
loop_
_entity.id
_entity.type
_entity.pdbx_description
1 polymer ?
#
loop_
_entity_poly.entity_id
_entity_poly.type
_entity_poly.pdbx_seq_one_letter_code
_entity_poly.pdbx_strand_id
1 'polypeptide(L)' 'MHSPSPRSLVDLPIRRLNRGDLVPCADLCEDRGWPRDEHRWGLLLSAGTGYG' A
#
# COMPACT_ATOMS: atom_id res chain seq x y z
N MET A 1 -20.38 13.75 -13.43
CA MET A 1 -19.82 12.71 -12.54
C MET A 1 -18.74 13.40 -11.71
N HIS A 2 -18.98 13.61 -10.41
CA HIS A 2 -18.01 14.25 -9.53
C HIS A 2 -16.96 13.20 -9.17
N SER A 3 -15.79 13.24 -9.80
CA SER A 3 -14.64 12.50 -9.26
C SER A 3 -14.31 13.13 -7.91
N PRO A 4 -14.33 12.38 -6.79
CA PRO A 4 -13.82 12.90 -5.54
C PRO A 4 -12.36 13.28 -5.78
N SER A 5 -12.02 14.54 -5.55
CA SER A 5 -10.64 15.02 -5.62
C SER A 5 -9.78 14.08 -4.77
N PRO A 6 -8.66 13.54 -5.30
CA PRO A 6 -7.82 12.66 -4.51
C PRO A 6 -7.39 13.44 -3.27
N ARG A 7 -7.73 12.91 -2.09
CA ARG A 7 -7.19 13.43 -0.84
C ARG A 7 -5.67 13.39 -0.98
N SER A 8 -5.02 14.52 -0.68
CA SER A 8 -3.57 14.57 -0.78
C SER A 8 -3.01 13.50 0.16
N LEU A 9 -2.14 12.64 -0.36
CA LEU A 9 -1.57 11.53 0.43
C LEU A 9 -0.84 12.04 1.68
N VAL A 10 -0.39 13.30 1.66
CA VAL A 10 0.25 13.99 2.78
C VAL A 10 -0.67 14.28 3.96
N ASP A 11 -2.00 14.31 3.74
CA ASP A 11 -3.00 14.57 4.77
C ASP A 11 -3.55 13.27 5.40
N LEU A 12 -3.14 12.11 4.87
CA LEU A 12 -3.60 10.82 5.38
C LEU A 12 -2.77 10.43 6.62
N PRO A 13 -3.42 9.96 7.70
CA PRO A 13 -2.71 9.48 8.87
C PRO A 13 -1.94 8.20 8.53
N ILE A 14 -0.66 8.18 8.86
CA ILE A 14 0.19 6.99 8.74
C ILE A 14 -0.31 5.95 9.74
N ARG A 15 -0.62 4.75 9.26
CA ARG A 15 -1.04 3.61 10.10
C ARG A 15 -0.18 2.39 9.87
N ARG A 16 -0.25 1.44 10.80
CA ARG A 16 0.44 0.15 10.67
C ARG A 16 -0.24 -0.69 9.58
N LEU A 17 0.57 -1.21 8.66
CA LEU A 17 0.10 -2.12 7.62
C LEU A 17 -0.17 -3.51 8.20
N ASN A 18 -1.20 -4.15 7.68
CA ASN A 18 -1.58 -5.51 8.00
C ASN A 18 -1.73 -6.33 6.70
N ARG A 19 -2.02 -7.63 6.85
CA ARG A 19 -2.10 -8.55 5.71
C ARG A 19 -3.19 -8.15 4.69
N GLY A 20 -4.21 -7.42 5.11
CA GLY A 20 -5.26 -6.90 4.22
C GLY A 20 -4.79 -5.73 3.34
N ASP A 21 -3.71 -5.06 3.71
CA ASP A 21 -3.14 -3.94 2.94
C ASP A 21 -2.18 -4.42 1.84
N LEU A 22 -1.85 -5.72 1.78
CA LEU A 22 -0.91 -6.29 0.80
C LEU A 22 -1.36 -6.09 -0.64
N VAL A 23 -2.64 -6.33 -0.92
CA VAL A 23 -3.21 -6.18 -2.27
C VAL A 23 -3.15 -4.71 -2.71
N PRO A 24 -3.66 -3.72 -1.93
CA PRO A 24 -3.48 -2.31 -2.23
C PRO A 24 -2.02 -1.87 -2.41
N CYS A 25 -1.10 -2.36 -1.58
CA CYS A 25 0.33 -2.05 -1.72
C CYS A 25 0.92 -2.62 -3.01
N ALA A 26 0.52 -3.83 -3.40
CA ALA A 26 0.98 -4.46 -4.62
C ALA A 26 0.44 -3.75 -5.88
N ASP A 27 -0.83 -3.33 -5.86
CA ASP A 27 -1.43 -2.51 -6.91
C ASP A 27 -0.69 -1.15 -7.05
N LEU A 28 -0.35 -0.52 -5.92
CA LEU A 28 0.39 0.75 -5.87
C LEU A 28 1.81 0.65 -6.46
N CYS A 29 2.46 -0.51 -6.28
CA CYS A 29 3.75 -0.82 -6.88
C CYS A 29 3.64 -0.95 -8.39
N GLU A 30 2.64 -1.68 -8.87
CA GLU A 30 2.39 -1.89 -10.30
C GLU A 30 2.10 -0.56 -11.02
N ASP A 31 1.28 0.31 -10.41
CA ASP A 31 1.02 1.67 -10.91
C ASP A 31 2.30 2.53 -11.02
N ARG A 32 3.33 2.21 -10.22
CA ARG A 32 4.66 2.84 -10.28
C ARG A 32 5.67 2.09 -11.16
N GLY A 33 5.23 1.06 -11.89
CA GLY A 33 6.06 0.26 -12.78
C GLY A 33 6.93 -0.79 -12.08
N TRP A 34 6.68 -1.09 -10.79
CA TRP A 34 7.35 -2.17 -10.08
C TRP A 34 6.58 -3.48 -10.25
N PRO A 35 7.28 -4.64 -10.30
CA PRO A 35 6.60 -5.93 -10.36
C PRO A 35 5.75 -6.17 -9.10
N ARG A 36 4.52 -6.62 -9.31
CA ARG A 36 3.60 -7.02 -8.25
C ARG A 36 4.16 -8.24 -7.50
N ASP A 37 4.35 -8.11 -6.19
CA ASP A 37 4.87 -9.23 -5.36
C ASP A 37 4.29 -9.21 -3.94
N GLU A 38 3.04 -9.67 -3.82
CA GLU A 38 2.32 -9.79 -2.55
C GLU A 38 3.02 -10.74 -1.57
N HIS A 39 3.70 -11.78 -2.08
CA HIS A 39 4.40 -12.75 -1.25
C HIS A 39 5.60 -12.11 -0.55
N ARG A 40 6.39 -11.32 -1.28
CA ARG A 40 7.50 -10.55 -0.72
C ARG A 40 7.03 -9.51 0.28
N TRP A 41 5.92 -8.83 0.00
CA TRP A 41 5.31 -7.91 0.97
C TRP A 41 4.83 -8.65 2.23
N GLY A 42 4.21 -9.82 2.08
CA GLY A 42 3.82 -10.67 3.19
C GLY A 42 4.99 -11.12 4.06
N LEU A 43 6.13 -11.45 3.45
CA LEU A 43 7.37 -11.78 4.15
C LEU A 43 7.88 -10.57 4.95
N LEU A 44 7.95 -9.38 4.33
CA LEU A 44 8.42 -8.16 4.98
C LEU A 44 7.56 -7.76 6.18
N LEU A 45 6.23 -7.86 6.07
CA LEU A 45 5.31 -7.60 7.19
C LEU A 45 5.30 -8.71 8.24
N SER A 46 5.74 -9.92 7.91
CA SER A 46 5.91 -11.00 8.89
C SER A 46 7.24 -10.87 9.65
N ALA A 47 8.27 -10.36 8.98
CA ALA A 47 9.61 -10.15 9.56
C ALA A 47 9.77 -8.78 10.26
N GLY A 48 8.82 -7.86 10.08
CA GLY A 48 8.92 -6.49 10.59
C GLY A 48 7.60 -5.75 10.64
N THR A 49 7.66 -4.44 10.83
CA THR A 49 6.47 -3.57 10.86
C THR A 49 6.53 -2.57 9.70
N GLY A 50 5.53 -2.63 8.82
CA GLY A 50 5.33 -1.65 7.76
C GLY A 50 4.29 -0.59 8.16
N TYR A 51 4.41 0.59 7.57
CA TYR A 51 3.48 1.71 7.73
C TYR A 51 3.11 2.30 6.36
N GLY A 52 1.90 2.85 6.26
CA GLY A 52 1.39 3.49 5.05
C GLY A 52 0.21 4.41 5.32
#